data_AF-A0A9W5YWQ2-F1
#
_entry.id   AF-A0A9W5YWQ2-F1
#
_cell.length_a   1.000
_cell.length_b   1.000
_cell.length_c   1.000
_cell.angle_alpha   90.00
_cell.angle_beta   90.00
_cell.angle_gamma   90.00
#
_symmetry.space_group_name_H-M   'P 1'
#
loop_
_entity.id
_entity.type
_entity.pdbx_description
1 polymer ?
#
loop_
_entity_poly.entity_id
_entity_poly.type
_entity_poly.pdbx_seq_one_letter_code
_entity_poly.pdbx_strand_id
1 'polypeptide(L)'
;MGYTHYYGVRDTHSTEWVTAWPQLVRDAQRVVDATDVPLSGPTDDPRDDEVTPPVVDEMDGIDINGVAKDSHDPFIMHPRKMRKFEFVKTARKPYDTVVGCILLRAHVLAPKQFLLSSDGYWYEWKLARELYESLWPDEPLESPFPDEE
;
A
#
# COMPACT_ATOMS: atom_id res chain seq x y z
N MET A 1 10.30 -2.89 -17.72
CA MET A 1 9.81 -1.64 -17.09
C MET A 1 8.36 -1.88 -16.72
N GLY A 2 7.96 -1.56 -15.49
CA GLY A 2 6.62 -1.84 -14.97
C GLY A 2 6.14 -0.63 -14.18
N TYR A 3 4.82 -0.48 -14.08
CA TYR A 3 4.16 0.57 -13.30
C TYR A 3 4.57 0.48 -11.82
N THR A 4 5.09 1.58 -11.28
CA THR A 4 5.72 1.63 -9.95
C THR A 4 5.05 2.65 -9.04
N HIS A 5 4.97 2.30 -7.76
CA HIS A 5 4.69 3.22 -6.67
C HIS A 5 5.95 3.40 -5.83
N TYR A 6 6.21 4.64 -5.44
CA TYR A 6 7.35 5.02 -4.61
C TYR A 6 6.83 5.58 -3.30
N TYR A 7 7.40 5.13 -2.20
CA TYR A 7 6.95 5.55 -0.87
C TYR A 7 8.11 5.56 0.12
N GLY A 8 7.89 6.17 1.28
CA GLY A 8 8.90 6.17 2.33
C GLY A 8 8.49 7.01 3.53
N VAL A 9 9.25 6.88 4.60
CA VAL A 9 9.02 7.63 5.83
C VAL A 9 10.22 8.55 6.08
N ARG A 10 9.98 9.86 6.20
CA ARG A 10 11.03 10.87 6.42
C ARG A 10 11.76 10.63 7.74
N ASP A 11 11.02 10.48 8.83
CA ASP A 11 11.52 10.13 10.16
C ASP A 11 10.65 9.03 10.79
N THR A 12 11.21 7.82 10.86
CA THR A 12 10.56 6.62 11.40
C THR A 12 10.36 6.66 12.92
N HIS A 13 10.98 7.62 13.61
CA HIS A 13 10.82 7.82 15.06
C HIS A 13 9.91 9.01 15.39
N SER A 14 9.41 9.71 14.38
CA SER A 14 8.50 10.83 14.58
C SER A 14 7.21 10.39 15.27
N THR A 15 6.68 11.23 16.15
CA THR A 15 5.42 10.94 16.87
C THR A 15 4.25 10.70 15.91
N GLU A 16 4.20 11.42 14.79
CA GLU A 16 3.16 11.26 13.77
C GLU A 16 3.20 9.85 13.17
N TRP A 17 4.37 9.39 12.69
CA TRP A 17 4.49 8.04 12.10
C TRP A 17 4.27 6.92 13.12
N VAL A 18 4.87 7.05 14.32
CA VAL A 18 4.72 6.05 15.38
C VAL A 18 3.26 5.90 15.82
N THR A 19 2.49 7.00 15.81
CA THR A 19 1.05 6.98 16.11
C THR A 19 0.22 6.44 14.95
N ALA A 20 0.61 6.76 13.71
CA ALA A 20 -0.07 6.31 12.51
C ALA A 20 0.08 4.81 12.26
N TRP A 21 1.23 4.21 12.61
CA TRP A 21 1.54 2.82 12.24
C TRP A 21 0.51 1.78 12.74
N PRO A 22 0.13 1.72 14.03
CA PRO A 22 -0.89 0.76 14.48
C PRO A 22 -2.25 0.98 13.80
N GLN A 23 -2.61 2.24 13.55
CA GLN A 23 -3.83 2.58 12.85
C GLN A 23 -3.77 2.12 11.39
N LEU A 24 -2.65 2.33 10.71
CA LEU A 24 -2.43 1.90 9.33
C LEU A 24 -2.53 0.39 9.18
N VAL A 25 -1.99 -0.39 10.11
CA VAL A 25 -2.10 -1.86 10.07
C VAL A 25 -3.56 -2.31 10.20
N ARG A 26 -4.31 -1.74 11.16
CA ARG A 26 -5.75 -2.04 11.29
C ARG A 26 -6.53 -1.65 10.05
N ASP A 27 -6.22 -0.49 9.50
CA ASP A 27 -6.87 0.02 8.29
C ASP A 27 -6.48 -0.82 7.06
N ALA A 28 -5.25 -1.31 6.96
CA ALA A 28 -4.81 -2.23 5.91
C ALA A 28 -5.56 -3.58 5.98
N GLN A 29 -5.79 -4.12 7.18
CA GLN A 29 -6.60 -5.32 7.34
C GLN A 29 -8.02 -5.07 6.84
N ARG A 30 -8.59 -3.89 7.14
CA ARG A 30 -9.91 -3.49 6.63
C ARG A 30 -9.94 -3.38 5.10
N VAL A 31 -8.87 -2.92 4.45
CA VAL A 31 -8.76 -2.93 2.97
C VAL A 31 -8.76 -4.37 2.44
N VAL A 32 -7.96 -5.25 3.06
CA VAL A 32 -7.87 -6.67 2.70
C VAL A 32 -9.22 -7.38 2.86
N ASP A 33 -9.96 -7.09 3.92
CA ASP A 33 -11.27 -7.71 4.18
C ASP A 33 -12.38 -7.21 3.24
N ALA A 34 -12.24 -6.00 2.70
CA ALA A 34 -13.27 -5.36 1.87
C ALA A 34 -13.09 -5.62 0.36
N THR A 35 -11.96 -6.20 -0.06
CA THR A 35 -11.66 -6.41 -1.48
C THR A 35 -12.00 -7.83 -1.94
N ASP A 36 -12.55 -7.92 -3.15
CA ASP A 36 -12.74 -9.21 -3.85
C ASP A 36 -11.48 -9.63 -4.63
N VAL A 37 -10.41 -8.82 -4.60
CA VAL A 37 -9.15 -9.13 -5.29
C VAL A 37 -8.45 -10.29 -4.57
N PRO A 38 -8.11 -11.40 -5.26
CA PRO A 38 -7.32 -12.46 -4.66
C PRO A 38 -5.92 -11.96 -4.29
N LEU A 39 -5.53 -12.15 -3.03
CA LEU A 39 -4.23 -11.75 -2.49
C LEU A 39 -3.46 -12.98 -2.00
N SER A 40 -2.14 -12.91 -2.11
CA SER A 40 -1.20 -13.81 -1.46
C SER A 40 -0.31 -13.03 -0.50
N GLY A 41 0.27 -13.71 0.48
CA GLY A 41 1.33 -13.20 1.33
C GLY A 41 2.72 -13.66 0.90
N PRO A 42 3.69 -13.67 1.83
CA PRO A 42 5.05 -14.13 1.60
C PRO A 42 5.09 -15.61 1.17
N THR A 43 6.00 -15.94 0.25
CA THR A 43 6.27 -17.30 -0.24
C THR A 43 7.78 -17.59 -0.17
N ASP A 44 8.17 -18.83 0.09
CA ASP A 44 9.58 -19.22 0.16
C ASP A 44 10.29 -19.16 -1.21
N ASP A 45 9.57 -19.43 -2.30
CA ASP A 45 10.05 -19.28 -3.67
C ASP A 45 9.06 -18.43 -4.49
N PRO A 46 9.47 -17.27 -5.01
CA PRO A 46 8.59 -16.41 -5.83
C PRO A 46 8.19 -17.04 -7.18
N ARG A 47 8.71 -18.22 -7.52
CA ARG A 47 8.32 -19.01 -8.70
C ARG A 47 7.28 -20.07 -8.38
N ASP A 48 6.96 -20.26 -7.10
CA ASP A 48 5.89 -21.17 -6.69
C ASP A 48 4.53 -20.49 -6.92
N ASP A 49 3.55 -21.29 -7.34
CA ASP A 49 2.15 -20.86 -7.46
C ASP A 49 1.41 -21.04 -6.12
N GLU A 50 2.14 -21.27 -5.02
CA GLU A 50 1.60 -21.35 -3.68
C GLU A 50 0.91 -20.03 -3.29
N VAL A 51 -0.32 -20.16 -2.80
CA VAL A 51 -1.10 -19.04 -2.27
C VAL A 51 -1.05 -19.09 -0.76
N THR A 52 -0.39 -18.13 -0.14
CA THR A 52 -0.30 -17.97 1.31
C THR A 52 -1.19 -16.82 1.77
N PRO A 53 -1.66 -16.80 3.03
CA PRO A 53 -2.41 -15.67 3.55
C PRO A 53 -1.57 -14.37 3.55
N PRO A 54 -2.15 -13.22 3.15
CA PRO A 54 -1.53 -11.91 3.34
C PRO A 54 -1.10 -11.68 4.80
N VAL A 55 0.03 -11.00 5.00
CA VAL A 55 0.45 -10.57 6.35
C VAL A 55 0.02 -9.14 6.57
N VAL A 56 -0.73 -8.91 7.64
CA VAL A 56 -1.08 -7.59 8.15
C VAL A 56 -1.02 -7.64 9.68
N ASP A 57 0.12 -7.25 10.23
CA ASP A 57 0.41 -7.33 11.66
C ASP A 57 1.27 -6.14 12.13
N GLU A 58 1.08 -5.70 13.37
CA GLU A 58 1.79 -4.53 13.90
C GLU A 58 3.30 -4.77 14.06
N MET A 59 3.72 -6.01 14.31
CA MET A 59 5.11 -6.40 14.46
C MET A 59 5.72 -6.86 13.13
N ASP A 60 5.02 -7.72 12.40
CA ASP A 60 5.53 -8.36 11.18
C ASP A 60 5.34 -7.50 9.93
N GLY A 61 4.46 -6.48 9.99
CA GLY A 61 4.26 -5.51 8.93
C GLY A 61 3.09 -5.86 8.01
N ILE A 62 3.15 -5.29 6.81
CA ILE A 62 2.22 -5.56 5.71
C ILE A 62 3.03 -6.23 4.61
N ASP A 63 2.65 -7.45 4.21
CA ASP A 63 3.26 -8.19 3.11
C ASP A 63 2.15 -8.83 2.27
N ILE A 64 1.93 -8.25 1.08
CA ILE A 64 0.85 -8.65 0.16
C ILE A 64 1.37 -8.70 -1.28
N ASN A 65 0.84 -9.62 -2.07
CA ASN A 65 1.05 -9.72 -3.51
C ASN A 65 -0.25 -10.21 -4.18
N GLY A 66 -0.28 -10.19 -5.51
CA GLY A 66 -1.31 -10.90 -6.27
C GLY A 66 -1.06 -12.41 -6.31
N VAL A 67 -2.01 -13.15 -6.88
CA VAL A 67 -1.97 -14.62 -6.98
C VAL A 67 -1.55 -15.06 -8.39
N ALA A 68 -0.61 -16.01 -8.49
CA ALA A 68 -0.19 -16.64 -9.74
C ALA A 68 0.10 -15.60 -10.85
N LYS A 69 -0.60 -15.66 -11.99
CA LYS A 69 -0.42 -14.71 -13.11
C LYS A 69 -0.71 -13.25 -12.74
N ASP A 70 -1.44 -13.02 -11.65
CA ASP A 70 -1.80 -11.70 -11.14
C ASP A 70 -0.80 -11.19 -10.08
N SER A 71 0.26 -11.95 -9.75
CA SER A 71 1.38 -11.52 -8.89
C SER A 71 2.43 -10.71 -9.65
N HIS A 72 3.14 -9.80 -8.97
CA HIS A 72 4.36 -9.16 -9.50
C HIS A 72 5.39 -8.98 -8.38
N ASP A 73 5.81 -7.75 -8.07
CA ASP A 73 6.65 -7.51 -6.90
C ASP A 73 5.75 -7.47 -5.63
N PRO A 74 6.13 -8.13 -4.52
CA PRO A 74 5.37 -8.06 -3.28
C PRO A 74 5.45 -6.64 -2.70
N PHE A 75 4.33 -6.13 -2.20
CA PHE A 75 4.28 -4.90 -1.43
C PHE A 75 4.62 -5.22 0.02
N ILE A 76 5.76 -4.70 0.48
CA ILE A 76 6.26 -4.92 1.84
C ILE A 76 6.42 -3.59 2.55
N MET A 77 5.77 -3.45 3.71
CA MET A 77 5.92 -2.33 4.62
C MET A 77 6.15 -2.86 6.04
N HIS A 78 7.37 -2.69 6.55
CA HIS A 78 7.76 -3.24 7.85
C HIS A 78 8.25 -2.11 8.78
N PRO A 79 7.70 -1.95 9.99
CA PRO A 79 7.88 -0.75 10.82
C PRO A 79 9.35 -0.49 11.19
N ARG A 80 10.12 -1.56 11.41
CA ARG A 80 11.54 -1.49 11.77
C ARG A 80 12.51 -1.43 10.57
N LYS A 81 12.01 -1.66 9.36
CA LYS A 81 12.83 -1.72 8.14
C LYS A 81 12.50 -0.61 7.15
N MET A 82 11.48 0.21 7.44
CA MET A 82 11.10 1.34 6.60
C MET A 82 12.27 2.28 6.35
N ARG A 83 12.45 2.62 5.07
CA ARG A 83 13.44 3.57 4.60
C ARG A 83 12.78 4.87 4.16
N LYS A 84 13.62 5.87 3.87
CA LYS A 84 13.20 7.13 3.26
C LYS A 84 12.73 6.97 1.81
N PHE A 85 13.05 5.83 1.19
CA PHE A 85 12.70 5.49 -0.17
C PHE A 85 12.57 3.97 -0.31
N GLU A 86 11.39 3.52 -0.68
CA GLU A 86 10.99 2.17 -1.04
C GLU A 86 10.14 2.26 -2.32
N PHE A 87 9.96 1.13 -3.00
CA PHE A 87 9.09 1.05 -4.16
C PHE A 87 8.52 -0.34 -4.34
N VAL A 88 7.39 -0.42 -5.04
CA VAL A 88 6.77 -1.67 -5.48
C VAL A 88 6.32 -1.54 -6.92
N LYS A 89 6.61 -2.55 -7.73
CA LYS A 89 6.11 -2.64 -9.10
C LYS A 89 4.94 -3.60 -9.11
N THR A 90 3.76 -3.06 -9.29
CA THR A 90 2.52 -3.85 -9.36
C THR A 90 2.18 -4.23 -10.80
N ALA A 91 2.77 -3.53 -11.78
CA ALA A 91 2.41 -3.65 -13.20
C ALA A 91 0.90 -3.50 -13.47
N ARG A 92 0.19 -2.71 -12.65
CA ARG A 92 -1.28 -2.52 -12.70
C ARG A 92 -2.08 -3.83 -12.59
N LYS A 93 -1.50 -4.85 -11.98
CA LYS A 93 -2.21 -6.10 -11.71
C LYS A 93 -3.28 -5.89 -10.64
N PRO A 94 -4.30 -6.75 -10.52
CA PRO A 94 -5.45 -6.48 -9.65
C PRO A 94 -5.13 -6.04 -8.22
N TYR A 95 -4.10 -6.63 -7.58
CA TYR A 95 -3.69 -6.27 -6.21
C TYR A 95 -3.14 -4.84 -6.06
N ASP A 96 -2.81 -4.17 -7.17
CA ASP A 96 -2.48 -2.74 -7.24
C ASP A 96 -3.53 -1.86 -6.55
N THR A 97 -4.82 -2.22 -6.67
CA THR A 97 -5.91 -1.48 -6.02
C THR A 97 -5.77 -1.50 -4.49
N VAL A 98 -5.39 -2.65 -3.92
CA VAL A 98 -5.19 -2.83 -2.48
C VAL A 98 -3.93 -2.08 -2.04
N VAL A 99 -2.82 -2.24 -2.78
CA VAL A 99 -1.56 -1.54 -2.52
C VAL A 99 -1.77 -0.02 -2.55
N GLY A 100 -2.40 0.49 -3.60
CA GLY A 100 -2.72 1.91 -3.75
C GLY A 100 -3.58 2.42 -2.59
N CYS A 101 -4.63 1.70 -2.21
CA CYS A 101 -5.49 2.11 -1.10
C CYS A 101 -4.74 2.18 0.24
N ILE A 102 -3.87 1.21 0.53
CA ILE A 102 -3.04 1.22 1.75
C ILE A 102 -2.05 2.39 1.72
N LEU A 103 -1.42 2.67 0.57
CA LEU A 103 -0.51 3.81 0.41
C LEU A 103 -1.22 5.15 0.60
N LEU A 104 -2.43 5.32 0.05
CA LEU A 104 -3.26 6.51 0.29
C LEU A 104 -3.56 6.66 1.78
N ARG A 105 -3.95 5.56 2.45
CA ARG A 105 -4.23 5.59 3.87
C ARG A 105 -3.02 5.97 4.71
N ALA A 106 -1.84 5.44 4.37
CA ALA A 106 -0.58 5.82 5.03
C ALA A 106 -0.29 7.32 4.88
N HIS A 107 -0.54 7.89 3.70
CA HIS A 107 -0.39 9.32 3.47
C HIS A 107 -1.38 10.16 4.30
N VAL A 108 -2.65 9.75 4.36
CA VAL A 108 -3.68 10.45 5.16
C VAL A 108 -3.34 10.43 6.65
N LEU A 109 -2.86 9.30 7.17
CA LEU A 109 -2.53 9.15 8.59
C LEU A 109 -1.25 9.91 9.00
N ALA A 110 -0.31 10.10 8.09
CA ALA A 110 0.97 10.74 8.37
C ALA A 110 1.44 11.65 7.23
N PRO A 111 0.70 12.71 6.86
CA PRO A 111 0.94 13.49 5.64
C PRO A 111 2.27 14.26 5.67
N LYS A 112 2.85 14.51 6.87
CA LYS A 112 4.14 15.19 7.00
C LYS A 112 5.30 14.22 6.98
N GLN A 113 5.09 12.93 7.24
CA GLN A 113 6.15 11.92 7.35
C GLN A 113 6.14 10.90 6.22
N PHE A 114 4.96 10.53 5.72
CA PHE A 114 4.79 9.56 4.65
C PHE A 114 4.86 10.22 3.28
N LEU A 115 5.91 9.90 2.56
CA LEU A 115 6.14 10.30 1.17
C LEU A 115 5.45 9.29 0.26
N LEU A 116 4.71 9.79 -0.74
CA LEU A 116 4.05 8.96 -1.74
C LEU A 116 4.18 9.61 -3.12
N SER A 117 4.59 8.83 -4.10
CA SER A 117 4.53 9.18 -5.52
C SER A 117 4.34 7.93 -6.39
N SER A 118 4.07 8.11 -7.67
CA SER A 118 3.83 7.02 -8.62
C SER A 118 4.27 7.38 -10.02
N ASP A 119 4.55 6.37 -10.84
CA ASP A 119 4.63 6.52 -12.29
C ASP A 119 3.29 6.96 -12.91
N GLY A 120 2.17 6.73 -12.22
CA GLY A 120 0.82 7.07 -12.68
C GLY A 120 0.31 8.41 -12.18
N TYR A 121 -0.66 8.94 -12.91
CA TYR A 121 -1.37 10.16 -12.55
C TYR A 121 -2.50 9.89 -11.55
N TRP A 122 -2.96 10.95 -10.87
CA TRP A 122 -4.03 10.86 -9.86
C TRP A 122 -5.33 10.22 -10.39
N TYR A 123 -5.70 10.50 -11.63
CA TYR A 123 -6.90 9.92 -12.23
C TYR A 123 -6.77 8.41 -12.46
N GLU A 124 -5.56 7.88 -12.61
CA GLU A 124 -5.30 6.44 -12.81
C GLU A 124 -5.46 5.64 -11.52
N TRP A 125 -5.33 6.29 -10.36
CA TRP A 125 -5.57 5.70 -9.03
C TRP A 125 -7.06 5.52 -8.71
N LYS A 126 -7.96 5.64 -9.70
CA LYS A 126 -9.42 5.61 -9.53
C LYS A 126 -9.90 4.45 -8.65
N LEU A 127 -9.48 3.21 -8.93
CA LEU A 127 -9.96 2.04 -8.17
C LEU A 127 -9.51 2.08 -6.70
N ALA A 128 -8.26 2.49 -6.44
CA ALA A 128 -7.75 2.65 -5.09
C ALA A 128 -8.50 3.76 -4.33
N ARG A 129 -8.85 4.86 -5.02
CA ARG A 129 -9.65 5.97 -4.45
C ARG A 129 -11.08 5.54 -4.16
N GLU A 130 -11.74 4.85 -5.09
CA GLU A 130 -13.09 4.31 -4.88
C GLU A 130 -13.14 3.34 -3.69
N LEU A 131 -12.13 2.46 -3.57
CA LEU A 131 -12.00 1.57 -2.41
C LEU A 131 -11.81 2.37 -1.11
N TYR A 132 -10.90 3.35 -1.11
CA TYR A 132 -10.69 4.22 0.03
C TYR A 132 -11.98 4.96 0.45
N GLU A 133 -12.65 5.63 -0.48
CA GLU A 133 -13.86 6.42 -0.24
C GLU A 133 -15.01 5.55 0.30
N SER A 134 -15.07 4.27 -0.10
CA SER A 134 -16.04 3.32 0.45
C SER A 134 -15.79 2.96 1.92
N LEU A 135 -14.52 2.98 2.36
CA LEU A 135 -14.11 2.61 3.71
C LEU A 135 -14.08 3.80 4.68
N TRP A 136 -13.76 4.99 4.18
CA TRP A 136 -13.67 6.23 4.94
C TRP A 136 -14.41 7.39 4.25
N PRO A 137 -15.75 7.32 4.16
CA PRO A 137 -16.54 8.34 3.44
C PRO A 137 -16.48 9.74 4.06
N ASP A 138 -16.10 9.83 5.34
CA ASP A 138 -15.99 11.10 6.08
C ASP A 138 -14.58 11.70 6.06
N GLU A 139 -13.60 11.03 5.43
CA GLU A 139 -12.21 11.48 5.33
C GLU A 139 -11.86 11.72 3.85
N PRO A 140 -12.09 12.93 3.30
CA PRO A 140 -11.88 13.17 1.87
C PRO A 140 -10.40 13.05 1.49
N LEU A 141 -10.14 12.48 0.30
CA LEU A 141 -8.80 12.38 -0.27
C LEU A 141 -8.41 13.66 -1.00
N GLU A 142 -7.23 14.20 -0.63
CA GLU A 142 -6.49 15.15 -1.45
C GLU A 142 -5.43 14.39 -2.27
N SER A 143 -5.14 14.87 -3.48
CA SER A 143 -4.09 14.25 -4.30
C SER A 143 -2.72 14.43 -3.61
N PRO A 144 -1.99 13.34 -3.33
CA PRO A 144 -0.61 13.42 -2.85
C PRO A 144 0.37 13.74 -3.99
N PHE A 145 -0.09 13.73 -5.24
CA PHE A 145 0.73 13.99 -6.42
C PHE A 145 0.66 15.47 -6.79
N PRO A 146 1.78 16.05 -7.27
CA PRO A 146 1.79 17.42 -7.76
C PRO A 146 0.77 17.58 -8.89
N ASP A 147 0.11 18.75 -8.92
CA ASP A 147 -0.76 19.13 -10.02
C ASP A 147 0.04 19.09 -11.34
N GLU A 148 -0.60 18.65 -12.42
CA GLU A 148 -0.03 18.72 -13.77
C GLU A 148 0.28 20.20 -14.08
N GLU A 149 1.56 20.55 -14.25
CA GLU A 149 1.96 21.83 -14.87
C GLU A 149 1.59 21.88 -16.36
#